data_AF-A0A2T5Q4C0-F1
#
_entry.id   AF-A0A2T5Q4C0-F1
#
_cell.length_a   1.000
_cell.length_b   1.000
_cell.length_c   1.000
_cell.angle_alpha   90.00
_cell.angle_beta   90.00
_cell.angle_gamma   90.00
#
_symmetry.space_group_name_H-M   'P 1'
#
loop_
_entity.id
_entity.type
_entity.pdbx_description
1 polymer ?
#
loop_
_entity_poly.entity_id
_entity_poly.type
_entity_poly.pdbx_seq_one_letter_code
_entity_poly.pdbx_strand_id
1 'polypeptide(L)'
;MRYDQTVYLITETTNDGDGLNFEGTTTAKKVKANVKRTNLTLGNGEMYDATIVRVFGECEADKIGFADYDQNSGRGARKIQKVGRHFNRTDFYIVNSEVIFNAK
;
A
#
# COMPACT_ATOMS: atom_id res chain seq x y z
N MET A 1 -7.96 6.48 17.15
CA MET A 1 -6.77 6.25 16.28
C MET A 1 -6.48 7.58 15.57
N ARG A 2 -5.22 8.05 15.56
CA ARG A 2 -4.87 9.36 15.00
C ARG A 2 -4.35 9.20 13.56
N TYR A 3 -4.89 9.99 12.63
CA TYR A 3 -4.51 10.02 11.20
C TYR A 3 -3.66 11.27 10.93
N ASP A 4 -2.44 11.29 11.44
CA ASP A 4 -1.53 12.44 11.38
C ASP A 4 -0.56 12.39 10.19
N GLN A 5 -0.20 11.19 9.75
CA GLN A 5 0.67 10.98 8.60
C GLN A 5 -0.07 11.22 7.28
N THR A 6 0.70 11.54 6.25
CA THR A 6 0.17 11.79 4.91
C THR A 6 0.80 10.80 3.94
N VAL A 7 -0.04 10.16 3.15
CA VAL A 7 0.36 9.16 2.13
C VAL A 7 -0.30 9.50 0.80
N TYR A 8 0.21 8.93 -0.27
CA TYR A 8 -0.36 8.98 -1.61
C TYR A 8 -1.00 7.62 -1.92
N LEU A 9 -2.30 7.62 -2.15
CA LEU A 9 -3.02 6.49 -2.74
C LEU A 9 -2.80 6.54 -4.24
N ILE A 10 -2.20 5.49 -4.80
CA ILE A 10 -1.83 5.45 -6.20
C ILE A 10 -2.66 4.35 -6.87
N THR A 11 -3.40 4.72 -7.91
CA THR A 11 -4.20 3.81 -8.73
C THR A 11 -3.63 3.77 -10.14
N GLU A 12 -3.43 2.56 -10.65
CA GLU A 12 -2.93 2.30 -11.99
C GLU A 12 -4.07 1.75 -12.84
N THR A 13 -4.49 2.51 -13.84
CA THR A 13 -5.49 2.04 -14.80
C THR A 13 -4.75 1.25 -15.88
N THR A 14 -4.99 -0.05 -15.95
CA THR A 14 -4.61 -0.90 -17.10
C THR A 14 -5.77 -0.98 -18.09
N ASN A 15 -5.47 -1.10 -19.39
CA ASN A 15 -6.52 -1.26 -20.40
C ASN A 15 -7.08 -2.68 -20.33
N ASP A 16 -8.39 -2.80 -20.22
CA ASP A 16 -9.11 -4.07 -20.42
C ASP A 16 -9.55 -4.26 -21.89
N GLY A 17 -9.07 -3.41 -22.81
CA GLY A 17 -9.44 -3.43 -24.23
C GLY A 17 -8.25 -3.64 -25.17
N ASP A 18 -8.51 -4.33 -26.29
CA ASP A 18 -7.64 -4.71 -27.41
C ASP A 18 -6.94 -3.54 -28.17
N GLY A 19 -6.71 -2.41 -27.51
CA GLY A 19 -5.93 -1.31 -28.04
C GLY A 19 -4.44 -1.57 -27.87
N LEU A 20 -3.74 -1.87 -28.97
CA LEU A 20 -2.29 -2.08 -29.02
C LEU A 20 -1.45 -0.87 -28.53
N ASN A 21 -2.07 0.31 -28.36
CA ASN A 21 -1.42 1.58 -28.01
C ASN A 21 -2.02 2.23 -26.74
N PHE A 22 -2.22 1.47 -25.67
CA PHE A 22 -2.64 2.06 -24.41
C PHE A 22 -1.46 2.45 -23.54
N GLU A 23 -1.38 3.74 -23.21
CA GLU A 23 -0.50 4.26 -22.18
C GLU A 23 -1.27 4.27 -20.85
N GLY A 24 -0.84 3.42 -19.91
CA GLY A 24 -1.44 3.33 -18.58
C GLY A 24 -1.47 4.68 -17.86
N THR A 25 -2.62 5.03 -17.30
CA THR A 25 -2.75 6.26 -16.50
C THR A 25 -2.53 5.93 -15.03
N THR A 26 -1.59 6.63 -14.41
CA THR A 26 -1.37 6.58 -12.96
C THR A 26 -1.97 7.81 -12.32
N THR A 27 -2.83 7.61 -11.33
CA THR A 27 -3.39 8.72 -10.53
C THR A 27 -2.88 8.61 -9.10
N ALA A 28 -2.59 9.76 -8.48
CA ALA A 28 -2.13 9.82 -7.09
C ALA A 28 -2.99 10.79 -6.27
N LYS A 29 -3.59 10.29 -5.19
CA LYS A 29 -4.43 11.07 -4.27
C LYS A 29 -3.78 11.15 -2.90
N LYS A 30 -3.55 12.37 -2.42
CA LYS A 30 -2.97 12.62 -1.09
C LYS A 30 -4.03 12.49 -0.01
N VAL A 31 -3.79 11.67 1.02
CA VAL A 31 -4.75 11.43 2.13
C VAL A 31 -4.05 11.37 3.48
N LYS A 32 -4.82 11.63 4.55
CA LYS A 32 -4.38 11.39 5.92
C LYS A 32 -4.51 9.91 6.27
N ALA A 33 -3.47 9.37 6.91
CA ALA A 33 -3.37 7.97 7.25
C ALA A 33 -2.77 7.78 8.65
N ASN A 34 -3.03 6.61 9.23
CA ASN A 34 -2.25 6.06 10.33
C ASN A 34 -1.35 4.95 9.78
N VAL A 35 -0.03 5.11 9.87
CA VAL A 35 0.93 4.11 9.40
C VAL A 35 1.53 3.40 10.61
N LYS A 36 1.48 2.07 10.61
CA LYS A 36 2.08 1.23 11.64
C LYS A 36 2.92 0.13 11.02
N ARG A 37 4.18 -0.01 11.43
CA ARG A 37 5.01 -1.17 11.13
C ARG A 37 4.74 -2.28 12.16
N THR A 38 4.64 -3.52 11.70
CA THR A 38 4.33 -4.69 12.53
C THR A 38 4.83 -5.96 11.88
N ASN A 39 5.04 -6.99 12.68
CA ASN A 39 5.26 -8.32 12.14
C ASN A 39 3.91 -9.00 11.88
N LEU A 40 3.78 -9.69 10.75
CA LEU A 40 2.65 -10.53 10.38
C LEU A 40 3.14 -11.97 10.35
N THR A 41 2.50 -12.85 11.12
CA THR A 41 2.77 -14.29 11.06
C THR A 41 1.71 -14.93 10.18
N LEU A 42 2.14 -15.62 9.13
CA LEU A 42 1.26 -16.39 8.27
C LEU A 42 0.98 -17.77 8.88
N GLY A 43 -0.07 -18.45 8.42
CA GLY A 43 -0.48 -19.75 8.95
C GLY A 43 0.55 -20.87 8.75
N ASN A 44 1.54 -20.68 7.87
CA ASN A 44 2.68 -21.56 7.67
C ASN A 44 3.83 -21.33 8.67
N GLY A 45 3.69 -20.35 9.58
CA GLY A 45 4.70 -20.00 10.57
C GLY A 45 5.72 -18.94 10.10
N GLU A 46 5.71 -18.54 8.83
CA GLU A 46 6.58 -17.48 8.31
C GLU A 46 6.18 -16.13 8.90
N MET A 47 7.18 -15.31 9.22
CA MET A 47 6.97 -13.97 9.75
C MET A 47 7.47 -12.94 8.74
N TYR A 48 6.63 -11.95 8.46
CA TYR A 48 6.93 -10.85 7.56
C TYR A 48 6.90 -9.53 8.31
N ASP A 49 7.87 -8.68 8.02
CA ASP A 49 7.81 -7.28 8.43
C ASP A 49 6.88 -6.57 7.45
N ALA A 50 5.82 -6.00 7.99
CA ALA A 50 4.77 -5.38 7.22
C ALA A 50 4.45 -3.97 7.74
N THR A 51 4.02 -3.13 6.81
CA THR A 51 3.49 -1.81 7.08
C THR A 51 1.99 -1.83 6.83
N ILE A 52 1.20 -1.47 7.84
CA ILE A 52 -0.24 -1.28 7.72
C ILE A 52 -0.50 0.23 7.60
N VAL A 53 -1.11 0.63 6.49
CA VAL A 53 -1.54 2.01 6.23
C VAL A 53 -3.06 2.06 6.36
N ARG A 54 -3.56 2.70 7.40
CA ARG A 54 -5.00 2.84 7.64
C ARG A 54 -5.46 4.21 7.20
N VAL A 55 -6.49 4.25 6.37
CA VAL A 55 -7.11 5.48 5.86
C VAL A 55 -8.56 5.53 6.30
N PHE A 56 -9.06 6.73 6.58
CA PHE A 56 -10.46 6.94 6.92
C PHE A 56 -11.33 6.83 5.67
N GLY A 57 -12.46 6.12 5.79
CA GLY A 57 -13.40 5.87 4.70
C GLY A 57 -13.03 4.70 3.80
N GLU A 58 -13.87 4.48 2.80
CA GLU A 58 -13.66 3.50 1.74
C GLU A 58 -12.72 4.11 0.69
N CYS A 59 -11.58 3.46 0.47
CA CYS A 59 -10.55 3.93 -0.43
C CYS A 59 -10.02 2.75 -1.25
N GLU A 60 -9.53 3.05 -2.44
CA GLU A 60 -8.88 2.08 -3.33
C GLU A 60 -7.52 2.62 -3.77
N ALA A 61 -6.57 1.70 -3.91
CA ALA A 61 -5.20 1.98 -4.33
C ALA A 61 -4.52 0.65 -4.70
N ASP A 62 -3.62 0.70 -5.69
CA ASP A 62 -2.74 -0.41 -6.07
C ASP A 62 -1.37 -0.28 -5.40
N LYS A 63 -0.94 0.97 -5.16
CA LYS A 63 0.32 1.30 -4.48
C LYS A 63 0.12 2.42 -3.46
N ILE A 64 1.01 2.48 -2.48
CA ILE A 64 1.10 3.58 -1.52
C ILE A 64 2.43 4.31 -1.69
N GLY A 65 2.37 5.61 -1.86
CA GLY A 65 3.52 6.52 -1.74
C GLY A 65 3.62 7.11 -0.33
N PHE A 66 4.82 7.19 0.21
CA PHE A 66 5.09 7.85 1.50
C PHE A 66 5.79 9.20 1.28
N ALA A 67 6.57 9.69 2.24
CA ALA A 67 7.27 10.97 2.13
C ALA A 67 8.34 10.98 1.02
N ASP A 68 8.88 9.81 0.66
CA ASP A 68 9.88 9.59 -0.37
C ASP A 68 9.28 9.36 -1.77
N TYR A 69 7.96 9.45 -1.92
CA TYR A 69 7.29 9.26 -3.20
C TYR A 69 7.45 10.48 -4.12
N ASP A 70 7.97 10.24 -5.33
CA ASP A 70 8.02 11.22 -6.41
C ASP A 70 6.92 10.92 -7.44
N GLN A 71 5.98 11.85 -7.56
CA GLN A 71 4.82 11.72 -8.45
C GLN A 71 5.18 11.78 -9.94
N ASN A 72 6.31 12.41 -10.31
CA ASN A 72 6.72 12.52 -11.71
C ASN A 72 7.37 11.22 -12.23
N SER A 73 8.14 10.55 -11.37
CA SER A 73 8.85 9.31 -11.72
C SER A 73 8.18 8.03 -11.22
N GLY A 74 7.20 8.14 -10.32
CA GLY A 74 6.59 7.00 -9.62
C GLY A 74 7.51 6.34 -8.59
N ARG A 75 8.74 6.85 -8.40
CA ARG A 75 9.73 6.29 -7.48
C ARG A 75 9.23 6.40 -6.04
N GLY A 76 9.48 5.35 -5.25
CA GLY A 76 9.06 5.29 -3.84
C GLY A 76 7.65 4.77 -3.62
N ALA A 77 6.92 4.41 -4.68
CA ALA A 77 5.65 3.70 -4.57
C ALA A 77 5.86 2.26 -4.06
N ARG A 78 5.06 1.84 -3.08
CA ARG A 78 5.10 0.50 -2.49
C ARG A 78 3.84 -0.27 -2.85
N LYS A 79 4.01 -1.44 -3.45
CA LYS A 79 2.90 -2.30 -3.88
C LYS A 79 2.09 -2.78 -2.66
N ILE A 80 0.78 -2.70 -2.76
CA ILE A 80 -0.14 -3.25 -1.76
C ILE A 80 -0.28 -4.76 -1.99
N GLN A 81 -0.16 -5.57 -0.94
CA GLN A 81 -0.37 -7.02 -1.02
C GLN A 81 -1.77 -7.43 -0.60
N LYS A 82 -2.41 -6.65 0.29
CA LYS A 82 -3.78 -6.92 0.74
C LYS A 82 -4.49 -5.62 1.08
N VAL A 83 -5.79 -5.59 0.80
CA VAL A 83 -6.72 -4.54 1.23
C VAL A 83 -7.71 -5.15 2.22
N GLY A 84 -7.79 -4.58 3.42
CA GLY A 84 -8.82 -4.86 4.41
C GLY A 84 -9.86 -3.75 4.42
N ARG A 85 -11.09 -4.06 4.01
CA ARG A 85 -12.21 -3.12 4.07
C ARG A 85 -12.96 -3.31 5.38
N HIS A 86 -13.17 -2.22 6.10
CA HIS A 86 -13.88 -2.17 7.37
C HIS A 86 -14.89 -1.02 7.33
N PHE A 87 -15.84 -1.01 8.27
CA PHE A 87 -16.79 0.10 8.38
C PHE A 87 -16.05 1.43 8.61
N ASN A 88 -16.15 2.36 7.66
CA ASN A 88 -15.47 3.67 7.64
C ASN A 88 -13.93 3.64 7.68
N ARG A 89 -13.30 2.54 7.28
CA ARG A 89 -11.84 2.44 7.25
C ARG A 89 -11.35 1.45 6.21
N THR A 90 -10.26 1.83 5.55
CA THR A 90 -9.51 0.93 4.66
C THR A 90 -8.11 0.73 5.19
N ASP A 91 -7.71 -0.53 5.34
CA ASP A 91 -6.38 -0.95 5.77
C ASP A 91 -5.61 -1.52 4.58
N PHE A 92 -4.52 -0.87 4.19
CA PHE A 92 -3.61 -1.36 3.16
C PHE A 92 -2.41 -2.04 3.81
N TYR A 93 -2.12 -3.27 3.39
CA TYR A 93 -1.01 -4.07 3.92
C TYR A 93 0.11 -4.11 2.89
N ILE A 94 1.30 -3.67 3.33
CA ILE A 94 2.52 -3.63 2.53
C ILE A 94 3.54 -4.56 3.19
N VAL A 95 4.02 -5.57 2.48
CA VAL A 95 5.11 -6.45 2.94
C VAL A 95 6.44 -5.79 2.59
N ASN A 96 7.28 -5.56 3.59
CA ASN A 96 8.59 -4.93 3.42
C ASN A 96 9.68 -6.00 3.18
N SER A 97 9.71 -7.05 4.02
CA SER A 97 10.66 -8.15 3.92
C SER A 97 10.20 -9.37 4.71
N GLU A 98 10.75 -10.53 4.40
CA GLU A 98 10.67 -11.71 5.28
C GLU A 98 11.55 -11.48 6.52
N VAL A 99 11.10 -11.96 7.68
CA VAL A 99 11.83 -11.92 8.94
C VAL A 99 12.42 -13.30 9.20
N ILE A 100 13.73 -13.42 9.01
CA ILE A 100 14.47 -14.65 9.31
C ILE A 100 14.93 -14.59 10.77
N PHE A 101 14.44 -15.53 11.59
CA PHE A 101 14.99 -15.74 12.92
C PHE A 101 16.25 -16.60 12.82
N ASN A 102 17.42 -15.98 12.95
CA ASN A 102 18.64 -16.73 13.23
C ASN A 102 18.58 -17.19 14.70
N ALA A 103 17.96 -18.34 14.95
CA ALA A 103 18.14 -19.04 16.22
C ALA A 103 19.62 -19.47 16.31
N LYS A 104 20.34 -18.92 17.29
CA LYS A 104 21.64 -19.45 17.72
C LYS A 104 21.42 -20.62 18.67
#